data_AF-A0A552M4V0-F1
#
_entry.id   AF-A0A552M4V0-F1
#
_cell.length_a   1.000
_cell.length_b   1.000
_cell.length_c   1.000
_cell.angle_alpha   90.00
_cell.angle_beta   90.00
_cell.angle_gamma   90.00
#
_symmetry.space_group_name_H-M   'P 1'
#
loop_
_entity.id
_entity.type
_entity.pdbx_description
1 polymer ?
#
loop_
_entity_poly.entity_id
_entity_poly.type
_entity_poly.pdbx_seq_one_letter_code
_entity_poly.pdbx_strand_id
1 'polypeptide(L)'
;MTTTLESLQEFIDFCQQHITGKERKEAQIFLDRFFRAFGHKGALEAGATYEEAITKGSKKGKTGFADLVWKPRVLIEMKKRGEDLSKH
;
A
#
# COMPACT_ATOMS: atom_id res chain seq x y z
N MET A 1 6.78 -17.81 3.25
CA MET A 1 5.34 -17.73 2.98
C MET A 1 5.17 -17.80 1.47
N THR A 2 4.29 -18.67 0.98
CA THR A 2 4.14 -18.93 -0.46
C THR A 2 2.85 -18.27 -0.93
N THR A 3 2.96 -17.32 -1.86
CA THR A 3 1.80 -16.77 -2.58
C THR A 3 1.08 -17.90 -3.31
N THR A 4 -0.25 -17.95 -3.22
CA THR A 4 -1.07 -18.92 -3.96
C THR A 4 -1.93 -18.20 -4.99
N LEU A 5 -2.40 -18.92 -6.01
CA LEU A 5 -3.35 -18.37 -6.97
C LEU A 5 -4.66 -17.96 -6.26
N GLU A 6 -5.08 -18.75 -5.28
CA GLU A 6 -6.27 -18.49 -4.45
C GLU A 6 -6.14 -17.18 -3.68
N SER A 7 -5.01 -16.94 -2.99
CA SER A 7 -4.82 -15.71 -2.22
C SER A 7 -4.78 -14.45 -3.08
N LEU A 8 -4.28 -14.57 -4.32
CA LEU A 8 -4.33 -13.48 -5.30
C LEU A 8 -5.75 -13.26 -5.82
N GLN A 9 -6.51 -14.32 -6.08
CA GLN A 9 -7.90 -14.21 -6.52
C GLN A 9 -8.77 -13.56 -5.44
N GLU A 10 -8.65 -13.99 -4.18
CA GLU A 10 -9.35 -13.37 -3.05
C GLU A 10 -9.06 -11.86 -2.95
N PHE A 11 -7.82 -11.45 -3.20
CA PHE A 11 -7.44 -10.04 -3.21
C PHE A 11 -8.09 -9.27 -4.36
N ILE A 12 -8.13 -9.86 -5.57
CA ILE A 12 -8.81 -9.27 -6.71
C ILE A 12 -10.31 -9.10 -6.42
N ASP A 13 -10.95 -10.14 -5.90
CA ASP A 13 -12.38 -10.12 -5.56
C ASP A 13 -12.68 -9.06 -4.49
N PHE A 14 -11.85 -8.99 -3.45
CA PHE A 14 -11.92 -7.92 -2.45
C PHE A 14 -11.83 -6.53 -3.08
N CYS A 15 -10.89 -6.34 -4.02
CA CYS A 15 -10.72 -5.06 -4.71
C CYS A 15 -11.92 -4.68 -5.58
N GLN A 16 -12.59 -5.65 -6.20
CA GLN A 16 -13.80 -5.42 -7.00
C GLN A 16 -15.01 -5.08 -6.12
N GLN A 17 -15.14 -5.74 -4.98
CA GLN A 17 -16.29 -5.60 -4.09
C GLN A 17 -16.20 -4.36 -3.19
N HIS A 18 -15.00 -3.98 -2.74
CA HIS A 18 -14.83 -3.01 -1.65
C HIS A 18 -14.03 -1.75 -1.99
N ILE A 19 -13.21 -1.76 -3.05
CA ILE A 19 -12.37 -0.61 -3.39
C ILE A 19 -13.08 0.24 -4.43
N THR A 20 -13.66 1.35 -3.97
CA THR A 20 -14.45 2.28 -4.80
C THR A 20 -13.64 3.45 -5.36
N GLY A 21 -12.36 3.56 -4.96
CA GLY A 21 -11.44 4.61 -5.41
C GLY A 21 -11.28 5.76 -4.43
N LYS A 22 -11.71 5.59 -3.18
CA LYS A 22 -11.60 6.62 -2.12
C LYS A 22 -10.27 6.47 -1.39
N GLU A 23 -9.20 6.98 -2.01
CA GLU A 23 -7.80 6.88 -1.57
C GLU A 23 -7.61 6.90 -0.05
N ARG A 24 -7.91 8.02 0.63
CA ARG A 24 -7.69 8.15 2.08
C ARG A 24 -8.45 7.15 2.95
N LYS A 25 -9.62 6.69 2.50
CA LYS A 25 -10.46 5.76 3.28
C LYS A 25 -10.06 4.30 3.04
N GLU A 26 -9.51 4.01 1.88
CA GLU A 26 -9.32 2.64 1.39
C GLU A 26 -7.85 2.22 1.31
N ALA A 27 -6.89 3.16 1.36
CA ALA A 27 -5.46 2.89 1.20
C ALA A 27 -4.92 1.85 2.19
N GLN A 28 -5.13 2.05 3.49
CA GLN A 28 -4.57 1.14 4.51
C GLN A 28 -5.17 -0.27 4.40
N ILE A 29 -6.48 -0.41 4.21
CA ILE A 29 -7.11 -1.73 4.09
C ILE A 29 -6.74 -2.42 2.78
N PHE A 30 -6.55 -1.67 1.69
CA PHE A 30 -6.01 -2.20 0.44
C PHE A 30 -4.61 -2.77 0.65
N LEU A 31 -3.71 -1.99 1.27
CA LEU A 31 -2.35 -2.40 1.54
C LEU A 31 -2.27 -3.61 2.48
N ASP A 32 -3.10 -3.66 3.52
CA ASP A 32 -3.17 -4.82 4.40
C ASP A 32 -3.56 -6.10 3.63
N ARG A 33 -4.61 -6.01 2.81
CA ARG A 33 -5.07 -7.13 1.97
C ARG A 33 -4.04 -7.51 0.90
N PHE A 34 -3.32 -6.54 0.35
CA PHE A 34 -2.22 -6.77 -0.58
C PHE A 34 -1.13 -7.63 0.08
N PHE A 35 -0.68 -7.27 1.29
CA PHE A 35 0.32 -8.07 2.02
C PHE A 35 -0.19 -9.49 2.32
N ARG A 36 -1.46 -9.65 2.69
CA ARG A 36 -2.08 -10.97 2.88
C ARG A 36 -2.11 -11.81 1.61
N ALA A 37 -2.39 -11.20 0.47
CA ALA A 37 -2.36 -11.87 -0.82
C ALA A 37 -0.99 -12.50 -1.12
N PHE A 38 0.09 -11.87 -0.65
CA PHE A 38 1.47 -12.37 -0.75
C PHE A 38 1.91 -13.25 0.44
N GLY A 39 0.96 -13.72 1.24
CA GLY A 39 1.20 -14.71 2.30
C GLY A 39 1.65 -14.14 3.65
N HIS A 40 1.57 -12.82 3.84
CA HIS A 40 1.77 -12.22 5.15
C HIS A 40 0.47 -12.25 5.98
N LYS A 41 0.54 -12.04 7.30
CA LYS A 41 -0.68 -11.88 8.12
C LYS A 41 -1.36 -10.51 7.93
N GLY A 42 -0.58 -9.54 7.49
CA GLY A 42 -0.93 -8.15 7.28
C GLY A 42 0.35 -7.34 7.07
N ALA A 43 0.21 -6.05 6.76
CA ALA A 43 1.38 -5.22 6.49
C ALA A 43 2.23 -4.98 7.75
N LEU A 44 1.58 -4.76 8.89
CA LEU A 44 2.27 -4.55 10.17
C LEU A 44 3.00 -5.81 10.63
N GLU A 45 2.38 -6.98 10.50
CA GLU A 45 2.99 -8.27 10.82
C GLU A 45 4.14 -8.64 9.88
N ALA A 46 4.19 -8.05 8.68
CA ALA A 46 5.33 -8.15 7.78
C ALA A 46 6.48 -7.18 8.14
N GLY A 47 6.27 -6.29 9.11
CA GLY A 47 7.23 -5.25 9.51
C GLY A 47 7.15 -3.97 8.68
N ALA A 48 6.04 -3.74 7.97
CA ALA A 48 5.79 -2.47 7.32
C ALA A 48 5.20 -1.45 8.33
N THR A 49 5.31 -0.16 8.00
CA THR A 49 4.78 0.96 8.80
C THR A 49 3.94 1.85 7.88
N TYR A 50 2.74 2.24 8.34
CA TYR A 50 1.87 3.17 7.63
C TYR A 50 2.22 4.62 7.97
N GLU A 51 1.99 5.53 7.02
CA GLU A 51 2.09 6.99 7.21
C GLU A 51 3.45 7.43 7.80
N GLU A 52 4.55 6.80 7.38
CA GLU A 52 5.88 7.11 7.91
C GLU A 52 6.40 8.46 7.41
N ALA A 53 6.84 9.31 8.33
CA ALA A 53 7.46 10.59 8.02
C ALA A 53 8.86 10.41 7.40
N ILE A 54 9.04 10.90 6.18
CA ILE A 54 10.29 10.87 5.43
C ILE A 54 10.94 12.26 5.47
N THR A 55 11.92 12.42 6.37
CA THR A 55 12.60 13.70 6.68
C THR A 55 13.41 14.28 5.51
N LYS A 56 13.61 13.53 4.41
CA LYS A 56 14.34 13.98 3.20
C LYS A 56 13.59 13.69 1.89
N GLY A 57 12.26 13.61 1.92
CA GLY A 57 11.46 13.13 0.78
C GLY A 57 11.29 14.12 -0.39
N SER A 58 11.57 15.41 -0.20
CA SER A 58 11.34 16.43 -1.24
C SER A 58 12.61 17.21 -1.61
N LYS A 59 12.74 17.59 -2.89
CA LYS A 59 13.81 18.47 -3.41
C LYS A 59 13.93 19.81 -2.65
N LYS A 60 12.92 20.19 -1.84
CA LYS A 60 12.86 21.43 -1.05
C LYS A 60 13.10 21.23 0.46
N GLY A 61 13.55 20.05 0.89
CA GLY A 61 13.90 19.79 2.30
C GLY A 61 12.71 19.73 3.26
N LYS A 62 11.49 19.55 2.75
CA LYS A 62 10.30 19.31 3.58
C LYS A 62 10.14 17.82 3.87
N THR A 63 9.74 17.50 5.10
CA THR A 63 9.27 16.17 5.49
C THR A 63 8.05 15.79 4.66
N GLY A 64 8.17 14.70 3.89
CA GLY A 64 7.02 14.04 3.24
C GLY A 64 6.49 12.93 4.14
N PHE A 65 5.33 12.38 3.83
CA PHE A 65 4.80 11.17 4.45
C PHE A 65 4.56 10.15 3.35
N ALA A 66 5.01 8.92 3.56
CA ALA A 66 4.71 7.82 2.67
C ALA A 66 3.55 7.01 3.22
N ASP A 67 2.63 6.57 2.36
CA ASP A 67 1.48 5.78 2.79
C ASP A 67 1.90 4.47 3.46
N LEU A 68 2.95 3.81 2.95
CA LEU A 68 3.56 2.66 3.59
C LEU A 68 5.06 2.54 3.31
N VAL A 69 5.82 2.14 4.32
CA VAL A 69 7.24 1.83 4.22
C VAL A 69 7.50 0.43 4.76
N TRP A 70 8.19 -0.39 3.98
CA TRP A 70 8.62 -1.74 4.36
C TRP A 70 10.13 -1.87 4.16
N LYS A 71 10.93 -1.48 5.15
CA LYS A 71 12.39 -1.48 5.03
C LYS A 71 12.98 -2.90 5.06
N PRO A 72 14.08 -3.15 4.33
CA PRO A 72 14.74 -2.29 3.33
C PRO A 72 14.15 -2.49 1.92
N ARG A 73 12.91 -2.99 1.80
CA ARG A 73 12.36 -3.56 0.56
C ARG A 73 11.69 -2.52 -0.33
N VAL A 74 10.72 -1.78 0.19
CA VAL A 74 9.87 -0.91 -0.63
C VAL A 74 9.26 0.25 0.17
N LEU A 75 8.99 1.36 -0.52
CA LEU A 75 8.12 2.45 -0.09
C LEU A 75 6.96 2.51 -1.09
N ILE A 76 5.73 2.60 -0.59
CA ILE A 76 4.51 2.65 -1.40
C ILE A 76 3.81 3.99 -1.16
N GLU A 77 3.45 4.64 -2.26
CA GLU A 77 2.60 5.82 -2.31
C GLU A 77 1.30 5.44 -3.02
N MET A 78 0.17 5.70 -2.38
CA MET A 78 -1.16 5.44 -2.89
C MET A 78 -1.68 6.65 -3.66
N LYS A 79 -2.54 6.38 -4.64
CA LYS A 79 -3.32 7.38 -5.36
C LYS A 79 -4.74 6.86 -5.53
N LYS A 80 -5.69 7.78 -5.70
CA LYS A 80 -7.06 7.41 -6.07
C LYS A 80 -7.06 6.61 -7.37
N ARG A 81 -8.04 5.72 -7.50
CA ARG A 81 -8.21 4.91 -8.71
C ARG A 81 -8.38 5.82 -9.94
N GLY A 82 -7.63 5.53 -11.00
CA GLY A 82 -7.66 6.29 -12.25
C GLY A 82 -6.84 7.59 -12.23
N GLU A 83 -6.09 7.87 -11.16
CA GLU A 83 -5.12 8.97 -11.17
C GLU A 83 -3.97 8.67 -12.15
N ASP A 84 -3.53 9.72 -12.85
CA ASP A 84 -2.39 9.64 -13.74
C ASP A 84 -1.09 9.73 -12.94
N LEU A 85 -0.43 8.58 -12.77
CA LEU A 85 0.80 8.47 -11.98
C LEU A 85 1.98 9.24 -12.59
N SER A 86 1.94 9.63 -13.86
CA SER A 86 3.03 10.41 -14.48
C SER A 86 3.17 11.83 -13.93
N LYS A 87 2.19 12.29 -13.14
CA LYS A 87 2.17 13.62 -12.52
C LYS A 87 2.85 13.67 -11.14
N HIS A 88 3.40 12.53 -10.67
CA HIS A 88 4.00 12.36 -9.35
C HIS A 88 5.45 11.87 -9.46
#